data_AF-M2RKH1-F1
#
_entry.id   AF-M2RKH1-F1
#
_cell.length_a   1.000
_cell.length_b   1.000
_cell.length_c   1.000
_cell.angle_alpha   90.00
_cell.angle_beta   90.00
_cell.angle_gamma   90.00
#
_symmetry.space_group_name_H-M   'P 1'
#
loop_
_entity.id
_entity.type
_entity.pdbx_description
1 polymer ?
#
loop_
_entity_poly.entity_id
_entity_poly.type
_entity_poly.pdbx_seq_one_letter_code
_entity_poly.pdbx_strand_id
1 'polypeptide(L)'
;MLDITCFLISFVLVNVCLMIATALSKTNIITSYTSRKIVHISLGVCEIVMWGCYSEEPTARIWGSMCCILYLFVFLIFGMGWIKGPIADFLIATVCRNGDYKEMLYGPLNYCCIMTFLSLLYWRNYPASIIGMMIMLTGDGMAEIIGKMIGKTQLKNPWGKTKTIEGAIAVMVCGAVGAMVMCYIIFGQIYFIQSIISGLVGAIVEFYSYPNYDNVFIPLSSLLLGFFIF
;
A
#
# COMPACT_ATOMS: atom_id res chain seq x y z
N MET A 1 -4.32 -11.11 -25.09
CA MET A 1 -4.36 -12.41 -24.38
C MET A 1 -3.39 -12.43 -23.21
N LEU A 2 -2.11 -12.09 -23.41
CA LEU A 2 -1.11 -12.05 -22.33
C LEU A 2 -1.53 -11.20 -21.12
N ASP A 3 -1.91 -9.93 -21.31
CA ASP A 3 -2.23 -9.03 -20.20
C ASP A 3 -3.43 -9.48 -19.37
N ILE A 4 -4.41 -10.12 -20.00
CA ILE A 4 -5.58 -10.69 -19.31
C ILE A 4 -5.12 -11.85 -18.43
N THR A 5 -4.25 -12.73 -18.96
CA THR A 5 -3.68 -13.83 -18.19
C THR A 5 -2.84 -13.30 -17.00
N CYS A 6 -2.00 -12.29 -17.22
CA CYS A 6 -1.23 -11.63 -16.15
C CYS A 6 -2.14 -11.03 -15.08
N PHE A 7 -3.23 -10.38 -15.49
CA PHE A 7 -4.26 -9.89 -14.57
C PHE A 7 -4.89 -11.03 -13.76
N LEU A 8 -5.31 -12.12 -14.40
CA LEU A 8 -5.93 -13.25 -13.70
C LEU A 8 -4.96 -13.88 -12.68
N ILE A 9 -3.68 -14.02 -13.05
CA ILE A 9 -2.64 -14.51 -12.13
C ILE A 9 -2.46 -13.55 -10.96
N SER A 10 -2.34 -12.25 -11.23
CA SER A 10 -2.20 -11.22 -10.19
C SER A 10 -3.39 -11.22 -9.25
N PHE A 11 -4.60 -11.36 -9.79
CA PHE A 11 -5.85 -11.41 -9.02
C PHE A 11 -5.89 -12.63 -8.10
N VAL A 12 -5.54 -13.82 -8.60
CA VAL A 12 -5.44 -15.03 -7.78
C VAL A 12 -4.39 -14.84 -6.67
N LEU A 13 -3.23 -14.30 -7.01
CA LEU A 13 -2.12 -14.13 -6.07
C LEU A 13 -2.48 -13.15 -4.93
N VAL A 14 -3.10 -12.01 -5.28
CA VAL A 14 -3.65 -11.03 -4.32
C VAL A 14 -4.67 -11.70 -3.38
N ASN A 15 -5.62 -12.46 -3.92
CA ASN A 15 -6.61 -13.15 -3.09
C ASN A 15 -5.99 -14.25 -2.21
N VAL A 16 -4.97 -14.96 -2.69
CA VAL A 16 -4.23 -15.95 -1.88
C VAL A 16 -3.51 -15.27 -0.72
N CYS A 17 -2.82 -14.15 -0.95
CA CYS A 17 -2.17 -13.36 0.11
C CYS A 17 -3.19 -12.91 1.17
N LEU A 18 -4.35 -12.43 0.73
CA LEU A 18 -5.45 -12.04 1.61
C LEU A 18 -5.96 -13.23 2.43
N MET A 19 -6.22 -14.38 1.80
CA MET A 19 -6.68 -15.60 2.48
C MET A 19 -5.67 -16.11 3.50
N ILE A 20 -4.38 -16.13 3.17
CA ILE A 20 -3.31 -16.58 4.08
C ILE A 20 -3.26 -15.68 5.31
N ALA A 21 -3.21 -14.36 5.13
CA ALA A 21 -3.16 -13.42 6.24
C ALA A 21 -4.39 -13.58 7.17
N THR A 22 -5.59 -13.66 6.61
CA THR A 22 -6.82 -13.85 7.38
C THR A 22 -6.86 -15.22 8.07
N ALA A 23 -6.37 -16.29 7.43
CA ALA A 23 -6.29 -17.62 8.05
C ALA A 23 -5.32 -17.63 9.24
N LEU A 24 -4.15 -17.00 9.12
CA LEU A 24 -3.19 -16.85 10.21
C LEU A 24 -3.79 -16.03 11.37
N SER A 25 -4.61 -15.02 11.08
CA SER A 25 -5.32 -14.28 12.12
C SER A 25 -6.39 -15.11 12.80
N LYS A 26 -7.19 -15.88 12.04
CA LYS A 26 -8.28 -16.71 12.59
C LYS A 26 -7.78 -17.88 13.42
N THR A 27 -6.58 -18.38 13.13
CA THR A 27 -5.89 -19.43 13.89
C THR A 27 -5.12 -18.88 15.10
N ASN A 28 -5.22 -17.57 15.38
CA ASN A 28 -4.51 -16.88 16.46
C ASN A 28 -2.97 -16.96 16.39
N ILE A 29 -2.40 -17.28 15.22
CA ILE A 29 -0.95 -17.26 15.01
C ILE A 29 -0.44 -15.82 14.99
N ILE A 30 -1.21 -14.92 14.38
CA ILE A 30 -0.94 -13.48 14.36
C ILE A 30 -2.18 -12.71 14.82
N THR A 31 -1.97 -11.48 15.28
CA THR A 31 -3.11 -10.59 15.62
C THR A 31 -3.83 -10.13 14.35
N SER A 32 -5.13 -9.84 14.45
CA SER A 32 -5.91 -9.22 13.33
C SER A 32 -5.27 -7.93 12.85
N TYR A 33 -4.69 -7.18 13.78
CA TYR A 33 -3.90 -6.00 13.49
C TYR A 33 -2.69 -6.29 12.59
N THR A 34 -1.87 -7.29 12.94
CA THR A 34 -0.70 -7.71 12.14
C THR A 34 -1.15 -8.23 10.78
N SER A 35 -2.22 -9.02 10.74
CA SER A 35 -2.83 -9.52 9.51
C SER A 35 -3.19 -8.39 8.55
N ARG A 36 -3.89 -7.35 9.02
CA ARG A 36 -4.25 -6.19 8.19
C ARG A 36 -3.03 -5.49 7.58
N LYS A 37 -1.93 -5.36 8.35
CA LYS A 37 -0.68 -4.75 7.84
C LYS A 37 0.07 -5.67 6.88
N ILE A 38 0.04 -6.98 7.09
CA ILE A 38 0.53 -7.95 6.11
C ILE A 38 -0.26 -7.82 4.81
N VAL A 39 -1.60 -7.78 4.87
CA VAL A 39 -2.46 -7.57 3.69
C VAL A 39 -2.07 -6.28 2.96
N HIS A 40 -1.96 -5.15 3.68
CA HIS A 40 -1.53 -3.86 3.12
C HIS A 40 -0.21 -3.96 2.34
N ILE A 41 0.81 -4.59 2.93
CA ILE A 41 2.12 -4.74 2.29
C ILE A 41 2.04 -5.73 1.12
N SER A 42 1.52 -6.94 1.37
CA SER A 42 1.58 -8.04 0.41
C SER A 42 0.78 -7.72 -0.84
N LEU A 43 -0.43 -7.15 -0.72
CA LEU A 43 -1.28 -6.92 -1.89
C LEU A 43 -0.63 -5.96 -2.88
N GLY A 44 -0.15 -4.80 -2.41
CA GLY A 44 0.46 -3.80 -3.29
C GLY A 44 1.80 -4.25 -3.86
N VAL A 45 2.64 -4.90 -3.05
CA VAL A 45 3.95 -5.39 -3.54
C VAL A 45 3.75 -6.44 -4.62
N CYS A 46 2.85 -7.40 -4.39
CA CYS A 46 2.52 -8.43 -5.35
C CYS A 46 1.98 -7.86 -6.67
N GLU A 47 1.12 -6.84 -6.59
CA GLU A 47 0.59 -6.17 -7.78
C GLU A 47 1.70 -5.49 -8.61
N ILE A 48 2.59 -4.73 -7.97
CA ILE A 48 3.68 -4.05 -8.69
C ILE A 48 4.72 -5.04 -9.23
N VAL A 49 5.08 -6.09 -8.49
CA VAL A 49 6.02 -7.13 -8.99
C VAL A 49 5.50 -7.74 -10.30
N MET A 50 4.19 -7.97 -10.39
CA MET A 50 3.58 -8.54 -11.60
C MET A 50 3.63 -7.60 -12.80
N TRP A 51 3.90 -6.30 -12.64
CA TRP A 51 3.99 -5.35 -13.75
C TRP A 51 5.03 -5.74 -14.79
N GLY A 52 6.11 -6.42 -14.38
CA GLY A 52 7.13 -6.94 -15.32
C GLY A 52 6.61 -8.03 -16.25
N CYS A 53 5.49 -8.69 -15.92
CA CYS A 53 4.90 -9.74 -16.75
C CYS A 53 3.93 -9.20 -17.82
N TYR A 54 3.48 -7.95 -17.68
CA TYR A 54 2.56 -7.33 -18.64
C TYR A 54 3.31 -6.87 -19.88
N SER A 55 2.60 -6.83 -21.01
CA SER A 55 3.15 -6.39 -22.29
C SER A 55 3.66 -4.94 -22.24
N GLU A 56 4.46 -4.55 -23.24
CA GLU A 56 4.95 -3.18 -23.41
C GLU A 56 3.92 -2.23 -24.03
N GLU A 57 2.73 -2.73 -24.36
CA GLU A 57 1.67 -1.90 -24.93
C GLU A 57 1.19 -0.85 -23.92
N PRO A 58 0.92 0.40 -24.35
CA PRO A 58 0.41 1.42 -23.45
C PRO A 58 -0.91 1.06 -22.76
N THR A 59 -1.68 0.11 -23.30
CA THR A 59 -2.93 -0.38 -22.72
C THR A 59 -2.72 -1.38 -21.58
N ALA A 60 -1.51 -1.95 -21.44
CA ALA A 60 -1.16 -2.90 -20.38
C ALA A 60 -1.36 -2.32 -18.98
N ARG A 61 -1.17 -1.00 -18.81
CA ARG A 61 -1.42 -0.29 -17.55
C ARG A 61 -2.84 -0.45 -17.01
N ILE A 62 -3.83 -0.59 -17.91
CA ILE A 62 -5.24 -0.78 -17.53
C ILE A 62 -5.38 -2.14 -16.84
N TRP A 63 -4.86 -3.19 -17.47
CA TRP A 63 -4.88 -4.54 -16.93
C TRP A 63 -4.03 -4.69 -15.66
N GLY A 64 -2.92 -3.97 -15.57
CA GLY A 64 -2.07 -3.92 -14.40
C GLY A 64 -2.68 -3.24 -13.18
N SER A 65 -3.55 -2.25 -13.40
CA SER A 65 -4.29 -1.56 -12.34
C SER A 65 -5.64 -2.21 -12.01
N MET A 66 -6.06 -3.22 -12.77
CA MET A 66 -7.41 -3.77 -12.69
C MET A 66 -7.72 -4.39 -11.33
N CYS A 67 -6.73 -4.99 -10.65
CA CYS A 67 -6.92 -5.50 -9.29
C CYS A 67 -7.30 -4.36 -8.33
N CYS A 68 -6.51 -3.28 -8.28
CA CYS A 68 -6.85 -2.10 -7.50
C CYS A 68 -8.21 -1.48 -7.88
N ILE A 69 -8.55 -1.43 -9.18
CA ILE A 69 -9.85 -0.91 -9.64
C ILE A 69 -11.00 -1.77 -9.09
N LEU A 70 -10.90 -3.09 -9.15
CA LEU A 70 -11.92 -3.99 -8.62
C LEU A 70 -12.07 -3.81 -7.10
N TYR A 71 -10.95 -3.78 -6.36
CA TYR A 71 -11.01 -3.58 -4.91
C TYR A 71 -11.49 -2.18 -4.51
N LEU A 72 -11.24 -1.15 -5.33
CA LEU A 72 -11.82 0.17 -5.14
C LEU A 72 -13.36 0.08 -5.10
N PHE A 73 -13.96 -0.58 -6.10
CA PHE A 73 -15.43 -0.77 -6.11
C PHE A 73 -15.91 -1.67 -4.98
N VAL A 74 -15.17 -2.73 -4.64
CA VAL A 74 -15.49 -3.59 -3.49
C VAL A 74 -15.52 -2.75 -2.20
N PHE A 75 -14.46 -2.01 -1.88
CA PHE A 75 -14.40 -1.22 -0.65
C PHE A 75 -15.42 -0.09 -0.63
N LEU A 76 -15.73 0.51 -1.78
CA LEU A 76 -16.79 1.50 -1.90
C LEU A 76 -18.16 0.89 -1.58
N ILE A 77 -18.55 -0.19 -2.26
CA ILE A 77 -19.87 -0.82 -2.12
C ILE A 77 -20.07 -1.40 -0.71
N PHE A 78 -19.08 -2.15 -0.21
CA PHE A 78 -19.15 -2.75 1.13
C PHE A 78 -19.03 -1.69 2.22
N GLY A 79 -18.21 -0.65 2.02
CA GLY A 79 -18.09 0.47 2.94
C GLY A 79 -19.34 1.34 3.04
N MET A 80 -20.16 1.41 1.99
CA MET A 80 -21.50 2.03 2.03
C MET A 80 -22.56 1.14 2.70
N GLY A 81 -22.23 -0.11 3.06
CA GLY A 81 -23.15 -1.04 3.72
C GLY A 81 -24.24 -1.61 2.81
N TRP A 82 -24.05 -1.54 1.49
CA TRP A 82 -25.02 -2.05 0.50
C TRP A 82 -25.06 -3.58 0.43
N ILE A 83 -23.96 -4.24 0.81
CA ILE A 83 -23.85 -5.70 0.84
C ILE A 83 -23.68 -6.17 2.28
N LYS A 84 -24.38 -7.24 2.65
CA LYS A 84 -24.36 -7.87 3.98
C LYS A 84 -24.16 -9.38 3.87
N GLY A 85 -23.79 -10.02 4.97
CA GLY A 85 -23.64 -11.47 5.07
C GLY A 85 -22.18 -11.93 5.12
N PRO A 86 -21.91 -13.25 4.95
CA PRO A 86 -20.62 -13.85 5.28
C PRO A 86 -19.42 -13.24 4.57
N ILE A 87 -19.60 -12.76 3.33
CA ILE A 87 -18.55 -12.10 2.55
C ILE A 87 -18.24 -10.71 3.13
N ALA A 88 -19.26 -9.96 3.55
CA ALA A 88 -19.06 -8.67 4.19
C ALA A 88 -18.34 -8.84 5.54
N ASP A 89 -18.76 -9.82 6.35
CA ASP A 89 -18.12 -10.14 7.63
C ASP A 89 -16.65 -10.54 7.44
N PHE A 90 -16.36 -11.32 6.40
CA PHE A 90 -15.00 -11.68 6.03
C PHE A 90 -14.14 -10.46 5.66
N LEU A 91 -14.66 -9.55 4.84
CA LEU A 91 -13.95 -8.32 4.48
C LEU A 91 -13.73 -7.43 5.71
N ILE A 92 -14.75 -7.22 6.54
CA ILE A 92 -14.65 -6.44 7.77
C ILE A 92 -13.55 -7.00 8.68
N ALA A 93 -13.53 -8.32 8.88
CA ALA A 93 -12.52 -8.98 9.72
C ALA A 93 -11.09 -8.89 9.14
N THR A 94 -10.97 -8.69 7.82
CA THR A 94 -9.68 -8.69 7.12
C THR A 94 -9.07 -7.29 7.02
N VAL A 95 -9.88 -6.27 6.69
CA VAL A 95 -9.36 -4.93 6.36
C VAL A 95 -9.72 -3.84 7.37
N CYS A 96 -10.73 -4.04 8.22
CA CYS A 96 -11.15 -3.03 9.21
C CYS A 96 -10.43 -3.24 10.55
N ARG A 97 -10.10 -2.14 11.23
CA ARG A 97 -9.39 -2.13 12.51
C ARG A 97 -10.32 -2.41 13.69
N ASN A 98 -11.50 -1.80 13.71
CA ASN A 98 -12.44 -1.91 14.83
C ASN A 98 -13.72 -2.68 14.47
N GLY A 99 -13.72 -3.35 13.32
CA GLY A 99 -14.88 -4.09 12.83
C GLY A 99 -16.01 -3.21 12.29
N ASP A 100 -15.79 -1.90 12.10
CA ASP A 100 -16.75 -1.01 11.43
C ASP A 100 -16.53 -1.08 9.91
N TYR A 101 -17.57 -1.46 9.16
CA TYR A 101 -17.52 -1.55 7.69
C TYR A 101 -17.20 -0.19 7.04
N LYS A 102 -17.55 0.93 7.68
CA LYS A 102 -17.26 2.27 7.17
C LYS A 102 -15.77 2.55 7.08
N GLU A 103 -14.93 1.83 7.84
CA GLU A 103 -13.48 1.95 7.75
C GLU A 103 -12.95 1.66 6.35
N MET A 104 -13.65 0.84 5.57
CA MET A 104 -13.29 0.54 4.17
C MET A 104 -13.28 1.80 3.30
N LEU A 105 -14.12 2.80 3.59
CA LEU A 105 -14.22 4.05 2.83
C LEU A 105 -13.05 5.02 3.07
N TYR A 106 -12.17 4.71 4.03
CA TYR A 106 -11.02 5.55 4.35
C TYR A 106 -9.73 4.87 3.86
N GLY A 107 -8.91 4.33 4.76
CA GLY A 107 -7.59 3.78 4.44
C GLY A 107 -7.59 2.81 3.24
N PRO A 108 -8.44 1.77 3.22
CA PRO A 108 -8.50 0.80 2.11
C PRO A 108 -8.96 1.41 0.78
N LEU A 109 -10.02 2.23 0.75
CA LEU A 109 -10.47 2.87 -0.47
C LEU A 109 -9.44 3.89 -1.00
N ASN A 110 -8.93 4.75 -0.11
CA ASN A 110 -7.88 5.74 -0.44
C ASN A 110 -6.64 5.08 -1.02
N TYR A 111 -6.23 3.94 -0.46
CA TYR A 111 -5.16 3.11 -0.96
C TYR A 111 -5.43 2.65 -2.41
N CYS A 112 -6.60 2.08 -2.69
CA CYS A 112 -6.90 1.60 -4.05
C CYS A 112 -7.01 2.77 -5.05
N CYS A 113 -7.55 3.90 -4.62
CA CYS A 113 -7.63 5.11 -5.44
C CYS A 113 -6.25 5.62 -5.86
N ILE A 114 -5.31 5.79 -4.90
CA ILE A 114 -3.99 6.33 -5.23
C ILE A 114 -3.16 5.33 -6.03
N MET A 115 -3.23 4.04 -5.72
CA MET A 115 -2.55 2.99 -6.49
C MET A 115 -3.07 2.98 -7.93
N THR A 116 -4.39 3.00 -8.13
CA THR A 116 -5.00 3.06 -9.47
C THR A 116 -4.55 4.31 -10.23
N PHE A 117 -4.62 5.48 -9.58
CA PHE A 117 -4.22 6.75 -10.17
C PHE A 117 -2.75 6.75 -10.64
N LEU A 118 -1.84 6.31 -9.77
CA LEU A 118 -0.42 6.23 -10.08
C LEU A 118 -0.11 5.18 -11.15
N SER A 119 -0.82 4.05 -11.13
CA SER A 119 -0.67 2.98 -12.13
C SER A 119 -1.11 3.44 -13.51
N LEU A 120 -2.27 4.08 -13.62
CA LEU A 120 -2.80 4.51 -14.91
C LEU A 120 -2.02 5.69 -15.52
N LEU A 121 -1.60 6.64 -14.71
CA LEU A 121 -0.90 7.83 -15.21
C LEU A 121 0.60 7.60 -15.40
N TYR A 122 1.27 7.02 -14.42
CA TYR A 122 2.73 6.94 -14.40
C TYR A 122 3.27 5.55 -14.72
N TRP A 123 2.54 4.47 -14.38
CA TRP A 123 2.89 3.09 -14.73
C TRP A 123 4.40 2.80 -14.50
N ARG A 124 5.05 2.10 -15.44
CA ARG A 124 6.49 1.85 -15.53
C ARG A 124 7.28 2.97 -16.21
N ASN A 125 6.79 4.22 -16.21
CA ASN A 125 7.43 5.33 -16.93
C ASN A 125 8.11 6.35 -16.00
N TYR A 126 7.71 6.41 -14.72
CA TYR A 126 8.20 7.42 -13.80
C TYR A 126 8.60 6.82 -12.45
N PRO A 127 9.92 6.67 -12.18
CA PRO A 127 10.40 5.99 -10.98
C PRO A 127 9.88 6.58 -9.66
N ALA A 128 9.72 7.91 -9.58
CA ALA A 128 9.24 8.56 -8.36
C ALA A 128 7.82 8.11 -7.95
N SER A 129 6.98 7.70 -8.91
CA SER A 129 5.68 7.09 -8.65
C SER A 129 5.83 5.74 -7.93
N ILE A 130 6.72 4.87 -8.42
CA ILE A 130 7.01 3.57 -7.82
C ILE A 130 7.64 3.72 -6.43
N ILE A 131 8.58 4.66 -6.29
CA ILE A 131 9.17 5.00 -4.98
C ILE A 131 8.07 5.42 -3.99
N GLY A 132 7.16 6.30 -4.41
CA GLY A 132 6.05 6.77 -3.58
C GLY A 132 5.11 5.64 -3.15
N MET A 133 4.71 4.79 -4.10
CA MET A 133 3.92 3.60 -3.79
C MET A 133 4.65 2.71 -2.78
N MET A 134 5.94 2.42 -2.99
CA MET A 134 6.69 1.55 -2.09
C MET A 134 6.89 2.12 -0.68
N ILE A 135 7.01 3.43 -0.52
CA ILE A 135 7.07 4.07 0.81
C ILE A 135 5.73 3.92 1.54
N MET A 136 4.60 4.07 0.85
CA MET A 136 3.29 3.77 1.44
C MET A 136 3.13 2.27 1.75
N LEU A 137 3.50 1.39 0.82
CA LEU A 137 3.29 -0.05 0.97
C LEU A 137 4.16 -0.63 2.07
N THR A 138 5.47 -0.49 1.93
CA THR A 138 6.46 -1.13 2.81
C THR A 138 6.86 -0.24 3.98
N GLY A 139 6.94 1.08 3.77
CA GLY A 139 7.26 2.03 4.83
C GLY A 139 6.13 2.15 5.86
N ASP A 140 4.97 2.70 5.47
CA ASP A 140 3.81 2.82 6.39
C ASP A 140 3.30 1.45 6.87
N GLY A 141 3.38 0.43 6.00
CA GLY A 141 3.09 -0.95 6.39
C GLY A 141 3.90 -1.42 7.60
N MET A 142 5.21 -1.16 7.59
CA MET A 142 6.13 -1.58 8.66
C MET A 142 6.16 -0.63 9.85
N ALA A 143 5.82 0.65 9.66
CA ALA A 143 5.84 1.68 10.70
C ALA A 143 5.03 1.28 11.94
N GLU A 144 3.80 0.80 11.72
CA GLU A 144 2.91 0.40 12.79
C GLU A 144 3.31 -0.96 13.42
N ILE A 145 4.01 -1.84 12.69
CA ILE A 145 4.55 -3.11 13.21
C ILE A 145 5.75 -2.83 14.12
N ILE A 146 6.76 -2.15 13.59
CA ILE A 146 8.00 -1.81 14.29
C ILE A 146 7.73 -0.88 15.47
N GLY A 147 6.88 0.15 15.27
CA GLY A 147 6.50 1.08 16.32
C GLY A 147 5.81 0.41 17.52
N LYS A 148 5.09 -0.70 17.32
CA LYS A 148 4.53 -1.48 18.44
C LYS A 148 5.53 -2.44 19.07
N MET A 149 6.44 -3.01 18.28
CA MET A 149 7.41 -3.99 18.77
C MET A 149 8.52 -3.34 19.59
N ILE A 150 9.04 -2.20 19.15
CA ILE A 150 10.23 -1.56 19.74
C ILE A 150 10.08 -0.06 19.98
N GLY A 151 8.91 0.53 19.72
CA GLY A 151 8.69 1.97 19.86
C GLY A 151 8.74 2.42 21.32
N LYS A 152 9.77 3.20 21.67
CA LYS A 152 9.98 3.77 23.00
C LYS A 152 9.77 5.27 22.99
N THR A 153 10.11 5.94 21.90
CA THR A 153 10.01 7.40 21.81
C THR A 153 8.71 7.84 21.15
N GLN A 154 7.74 8.19 21.98
CA GLN A 154 6.39 8.60 21.54
C GLN A 154 6.31 10.11 21.30
N LEU A 155 5.63 10.47 20.23
CA LEU A 155 5.33 11.85 19.85
C LEU A 155 3.85 11.96 19.52
N LYS A 156 3.22 13.07 19.88
CA LYS A 156 1.87 13.38 19.40
C LYS A 156 1.98 14.11 18.08
N ASN A 157 1.25 13.61 17.09
CA ASN A 157 1.11 14.30 15.82
C ASN A 157 0.15 15.51 15.95
N PRO A 158 0.04 16.38 14.94
CA PRO A 158 -0.83 17.56 14.97
C PRO A 158 -2.32 17.29 15.23
N TRP A 159 -2.79 16.05 15.01
CA TRP A 159 -4.18 15.62 15.28
C TRP A 159 -4.33 14.84 16.59
N GLY A 160 -3.33 14.87 17.47
CA GLY A 160 -3.38 14.27 18.80
C GLY A 160 -3.23 12.74 18.82
N LYS A 161 -2.86 12.10 17.70
CA LYS A 161 -2.53 10.66 17.66
C LYS A 161 -1.08 10.44 18.10
N THR A 162 -0.87 9.40 18.90
CA THR A 162 0.48 8.98 19.28
C THR A 162 1.13 8.21 18.13
N LYS A 163 2.30 8.70 17.71
CA LYS A 163 3.23 8.06 16.76
C LYS A 163 4.56 7.79 17.48
N THR A 164 5.43 6.99 16.88
CA THR A 164 6.76 6.66 17.45
C THR A 164 7.85 7.06 16.48
N ILE A 165 9.00 7.51 17.01
CA ILE A 165 10.16 7.82 16.17
C ILE A 165 10.64 6.54 15.46
N GLU A 166 10.60 5.40 16.12
CA GLU A 166 10.97 4.11 15.56
C GLU A 166 10.05 3.71 14.40
N GLY A 167 8.75 4.03 14.50
CA GLY A 167 7.80 3.88 13.40
C GLY A 167 8.14 4.80 12.22
N ALA A 168 8.50 6.06 12.46
CA ALA A 168 8.92 6.99 11.41
C ALA A 168 10.23 6.55 10.73
N ILE A 169 11.21 6.04 11.51
CA ILE A 169 12.44 5.44 10.98
C ILE A 169 12.10 4.23 10.12
N ALA A 170 11.12 3.41 10.52
CA ALA A 170 10.65 2.30 9.71
C ALA A 170 10.02 2.76 8.39
N VAL A 171 9.22 3.85 8.37
CA VAL A 171 8.73 4.44 7.12
C VAL A 171 9.89 4.76 6.18
N MET A 172 10.91 5.45 6.70
CA MET A 172 12.07 5.86 5.92
C MET A 172 12.87 4.66 5.41
N VAL A 173 13.27 3.74 6.30
CA VAL A 173 14.20 2.64 5.97
C VAL A 173 13.49 1.55 5.17
N CYS A 174 12.36 1.03 5.66
CA CYS A 174 11.64 -0.02 4.95
C CYS A 174 11.08 0.50 3.63
N GLY A 175 10.57 1.74 3.61
CA GLY A 175 10.10 2.40 2.40
C GLY A 175 11.20 2.59 1.36
N ALA A 176 12.38 3.09 1.76
CA ALA A 176 13.50 3.28 0.86
C ALA A 176 14.05 1.95 0.32
N VAL A 177 14.19 0.92 1.17
CA VAL A 177 14.64 -0.41 0.74
C VAL A 177 13.64 -1.05 -0.21
N GLY A 178 12.35 -1.01 0.12
CA GLY A 178 11.29 -1.50 -0.75
C GLY A 178 11.28 -0.79 -2.10
N ALA A 179 11.42 0.54 -2.08
CA ALA A 179 11.52 1.36 -3.30
C ALA A 179 12.73 0.98 -4.16
N MET A 180 13.92 0.83 -3.57
CA MET A 180 15.13 0.43 -4.29
C MET A 180 14.98 -0.94 -4.96
N VAL A 181 14.46 -1.93 -4.22
CA VAL A 181 14.22 -3.28 -4.74
C VAL A 181 13.21 -3.24 -5.88
N MET A 182 12.10 -2.54 -5.71
CA MET A 182 11.06 -2.48 -6.74
C MET A 182 11.53 -1.72 -7.98
N CYS A 183 12.25 -0.62 -7.82
CA CYS A 183 12.83 0.10 -8.94
C CYS A 183 13.85 -0.75 -9.70
N TYR A 184 14.64 -1.58 -9.00
CA TYR A 184 15.54 -2.51 -9.68
C TYR A 184 14.77 -3.57 -10.48
N ILE A 185 13.68 -4.12 -9.92
CA ILE A 185 12.84 -5.11 -10.62
C ILE A 185 12.20 -4.50 -11.88
N ILE A 186 11.72 -3.26 -11.82
CA ILE A 186 10.96 -2.64 -12.91
C ILE A 186 11.85 -1.93 -13.94
N PHE A 187 12.88 -1.21 -13.50
CA PHE A 187 13.72 -0.37 -14.35
C PHE A 187 15.14 -0.92 -14.55
N GLY A 188 15.54 -1.96 -13.81
CA GLY A 188 16.93 -2.43 -13.79
C GLY A 188 17.91 -1.48 -13.10
N GLN A 189 17.41 -0.44 -12.42
CA GLN A 189 18.24 0.60 -11.78
C GLN A 189 17.82 0.82 -10.32
N ILE A 190 18.83 1.00 -9.46
CA ILE A 190 18.65 1.39 -8.06
C ILE A 190 18.72 2.92 -7.96
N TYR A 191 17.66 3.56 -7.49
CA TYR A 191 17.60 5.01 -7.24
C TYR A 191 17.91 5.32 -5.77
N PHE A 192 19.16 5.08 -5.36
CA PHE A 192 19.55 5.08 -3.96
C PHE A 192 19.26 6.41 -3.24
N ILE A 193 19.77 7.51 -3.78
CA ILE A 193 19.61 8.85 -3.18
C ILE A 193 18.14 9.25 -3.18
N GLN A 194 17.43 9.04 -4.29
CA GLN A 194 16.03 9.42 -4.42
C GLN A 194 15.13 8.63 -3.47
N SER A 195 15.35 7.32 -3.33
CA SER A 195 14.60 6.50 -2.37
C SER A 195 14.82 6.93 -0.92
N ILE A 196 16.05 7.33 -0.53
CA ILE A 196 16.33 7.83 0.82
C ILE A 196 15.63 9.17 1.07
N ILE A 197 15.75 10.13 0.14
CA ILE A 197 15.12 11.45 0.30
C ILE A 197 13.59 11.30 0.32
N SER A 198 13.01 10.53 -0.61
CA SER A 198 11.58 10.26 -0.61
C SER A 198 11.13 9.52 0.65
N GLY A 199 11.90 8.57 1.17
CA GLY A 199 11.59 7.87 2.42
C GLY A 199 11.57 8.82 3.62
N LEU A 200 12.51 9.76 3.69
CA LEU A 200 12.55 10.78 4.74
C LEU A 200 11.33 11.72 4.64
N VAL A 201 11.03 12.20 3.44
CA VAL A 201 9.84 13.04 3.18
C VAL A 201 8.57 12.26 3.51
N GLY A 202 8.47 10.99 3.13
CA GLY A 202 7.36 10.12 3.45
C GLY A 202 7.15 9.94 4.95
N ALA A 203 8.22 9.81 5.73
CA ALA A 203 8.13 9.74 7.20
C ALA A 203 7.61 11.06 7.82
N ILE A 204 8.05 12.21 7.29
CA ILE A 204 7.53 13.52 7.71
C ILE A 204 6.04 13.62 7.35
N VAL A 205 5.67 13.26 6.12
CA VAL A 205 4.28 13.31 5.64
C VAL A 205 3.39 12.35 6.42
N GLU A 206 3.85 11.16 6.75
CA GLU A 206 3.13 10.20 7.61
C GLU A 206 2.81 10.81 8.98
N PHE A 207 3.80 11.50 9.57
CA PHE A 207 3.61 12.17 10.85
C PHE A 207 2.62 13.35 10.73
N TYR A 208 2.68 14.10 9.63
CA TYR A 208 1.83 15.27 9.34
C TYR A 208 0.62 14.96 8.44
N SER A 209 0.18 13.70 8.33
CA SER A 209 -1.03 13.39 7.56
C SER A 209 -2.29 13.39 8.43
N TYR A 210 -3.37 13.99 7.93
CA TYR A 210 -4.69 13.86 8.54
C TYR A 210 -5.06 12.38 8.67
N PRO A 211 -5.69 11.93 9.78
CA PRO A 211 -5.96 10.52 10.02
C PRO A 211 -6.65 9.82 8.85
N ASN A 212 -6.10 8.68 8.42
CA ASN A 212 -6.55 7.83 7.31
C ASN A 212 -6.29 8.36 5.87
N TYR A 213 -5.52 9.44 5.71
CA TYR A 213 -5.12 9.98 4.41
C TYR A 213 -3.62 9.87 4.13
N ASP A 214 -2.85 9.29 5.06
CA ASP A 214 -1.44 8.92 4.89
C ASP A 214 -1.20 8.13 3.60
N ASN A 215 -2.08 7.16 3.30
CA ASN A 215 -2.01 6.40 2.05
C ASN A 215 -2.06 7.29 0.80
N VAL A 216 -2.71 8.45 0.83
CA VAL A 216 -2.76 9.36 -0.33
C VAL A 216 -1.56 10.30 -0.34
N PHE A 217 -1.25 10.92 0.78
CA PHE A 217 -0.24 11.98 0.84
C PHE A 217 1.18 11.45 0.73
N ILE A 218 1.47 10.24 1.24
CA ILE A 218 2.81 9.66 1.15
C ILE A 218 3.21 9.45 -0.32
N PRO A 219 2.47 8.73 -1.17
CA PRO A 219 2.85 8.55 -2.57
C PRO A 219 2.88 9.86 -3.36
N LEU A 220 1.92 10.76 -3.13
CA LEU A 220 1.89 12.06 -3.81
C LEU A 220 3.09 12.93 -3.46
N SER A 221 3.56 12.89 -2.21
CA SER A 221 4.75 13.65 -1.81
C SER A 221 6.00 13.20 -2.55
N SER A 222 6.20 11.87 -2.70
CA SER A 222 7.32 11.32 -3.48
C SER A 222 7.18 11.62 -4.96
N LEU A 223 5.96 11.57 -5.51
CA LEU A 223 5.68 11.92 -6.90
C LEU A 223 6.08 13.37 -7.20
N LEU A 224 5.65 14.31 -6.35
CA LEU A 224 5.94 15.74 -6.47
C LEU A 224 7.43 16.02 -6.29
N LEU A 225 8.05 15.40 -5.28
CA LEU A 225 9.49 15.50 -5.05
C LEU A 225 10.28 15.01 -6.26
N GLY A 226 9.78 13.98 -6.94
CA GLY A 226 10.39 13.42 -8.14
C GLY A 226 10.70 14.46 -9.22
N PHE A 227 9.87 15.50 -9.38
CA PHE A 227 10.08 16.54 -10.40
C PHE A 227 11.33 17.40 -10.14
N PHE A 228 11.93 17.29 -8.96
CA PHE A 228 13.13 18.03 -8.57
C PHE A 228 14.38 17.15 -8.46
N ILE A 229 14.23 15.83 -8.34
CA ILE A 229 15.34 14.90 -8.02
C ILE A 229 15.57 13.81 -9.09
N PHE A 230 14.81 13.86 -10.19
CA PHE A 230 14.97 13.07 -11.41
C PHE A 230 15.10 14.02 -12.61
#